data_AF-A0AAD4IV06-F1
#
_entry.id   AF-A0AAD4IV06-F1
#
_cell.length_a   1.000
_cell.length_b   1.000
_cell.length_c   1.000
_cell.angle_alpha   90.00
_cell.angle_beta   90.00
_cell.angle_gamma   90.00
#
_symmetry.space_group_name_H-M   'P 1'
#
loop_
_entity.id
_entity.type
_entity.pdbx_description
1 polymer ?
#
loop_
_entity_poly.entity_id
_entity_poly.type
_entity_poly.pdbx_seq_one_letter_code
_entity_poly.pdbx_strand_id
1 'polypeptide(L)'
;MTAKIGDFGLARQLDEDGCAVLSNSFGHEIYRAPECGDKTSSVEQKSKPVKVGTKADIFSLGVILAQLVHSMEDLSVFKGLRETGMPAKWKKGLYGPVLTKLLTLNPEDRPCAAELVLEIENLQSSGGASSSGH
;
A
#
# COMPACT_ATOMS: atom_id res chain seq x y z
N MET A 1 -13.72 -19.46 3.09
CA MET A 1 -13.44 -18.50 4.18
C MET A 1 -13.57 -17.11 3.59
N THR A 2 -14.30 -16.19 4.21
CA THR A 2 -14.54 -14.84 3.65
C THR A 2 -13.86 -13.81 4.53
N ALA A 3 -12.83 -13.14 3.99
CA ALA A 3 -12.22 -11.99 4.64
C ALA A 3 -13.09 -10.74 4.42
N LYS A 4 -13.28 -9.92 5.46
CA LYS A 4 -13.93 -8.61 5.37
C LYS A 4 -12.96 -7.56 5.90
N ILE A 5 -12.84 -6.45 5.19
CA ILE A 5 -12.04 -5.30 5.64
C ILE A 5 -12.92 -4.49 6.62
N GLY A 6 -12.34 -4.10 7.75
CA GLY A 6 -12.95 -3.19 8.73
C GLY A 6 -12.02 -2.01 9.00
N ASP A 7 -12.45 -1.07 9.85
CA ASP A 7 -11.65 0.10 10.25
C ASP A 7 -11.31 1.07 9.09
N PHE A 8 -12.35 1.54 8.39
CA PHE A 8 -12.21 2.59 7.38
C PHE A 8 -12.43 3.97 8.00
N GLY A 9 -11.44 4.86 7.87
CA GLY A 9 -11.61 6.28 8.17
C GLY A 9 -11.37 6.72 9.61
N LEU A 10 -10.99 5.83 10.55
CA LEU A 10 -10.70 6.24 11.93
C LEU A 10 -9.45 7.12 12.08
N ALA A 11 -8.55 7.12 11.08
CA ALA A 11 -7.35 7.96 11.04
C ALA A 11 -7.55 9.30 10.31
N ARG A 12 -8.73 9.53 9.72
CA ARG A 12 -9.04 10.73 8.91
C ARG A 12 -9.80 11.74 9.78
N GLN A 13 -9.24 12.93 9.91
CA GLN A 13 -9.98 14.12 10.33
C GLN A 13 -10.40 14.88 9.07
N LEU A 14 -11.55 15.55 9.09
CA LEU A 14 -11.91 16.48 8.03
C LEU A 14 -11.31 17.85 8.36
N ASP A 15 -10.63 18.47 7.41
CA ASP A 15 -10.28 19.89 7.52
C ASP A 15 -11.50 20.79 7.27
N GLU A 16 -11.32 22.11 7.42
CA GLU A 16 -12.39 23.11 7.25
C GLU A 16 -12.98 23.10 5.82
N ASP A 17 -12.25 22.57 4.84
CA ASP A 17 -12.66 22.42 3.45
C ASP A 17 -13.29 21.04 3.15
N GLY A 18 -13.48 20.19 4.17
CA GLY A 18 -14.04 18.85 4.03
C GLY A 18 -13.11 17.84 3.36
N CYS A 19 -11.81 18.13 3.27
CA CYS A 19 -10.80 17.19 2.81
C CYS A 19 -10.34 16.29 3.96
N ALA A 20 -10.13 15.01 3.66
CA ALA A 20 -9.61 14.05 4.62
C ALA A 20 -8.11 14.27 4.85
N VAL A 21 -7.76 14.63 6.08
CA VAL A 21 -6.40 14.87 6.56
C VAL A 21 -6.01 13.84 7.61
N LEU A 22 -4.72 13.54 7.71
CA LEU A 22 -4.22 12.69 8.79
C LEU A 22 -4.40 13.41 10.13
N SER A 23 -4.99 12.72 11.11
CA SER A 23 -4.89 13.15 12.51
C SER A 23 -3.42 13.03 12.96
N ASN A 24 -2.88 14.07 13.59
CA ASN A 24 -1.46 14.20 13.99
C ASN A 24 -0.91 13.05 14.86
N SER A 25 -1.76 12.12 15.34
CA SER A 25 -1.38 11.11 16.33
C SER A 25 -1.81 9.67 16.00
N PHE A 26 -2.51 9.39 14.89
CA PHE A 26 -3.06 8.04 14.66
C PHE A 26 -2.84 7.54 13.23
N GLY A 27 -1.89 6.60 13.09
CA GLY A 27 -1.67 5.80 11.89
C GLY A 27 -0.31 5.13 11.97
N HIS A 28 -0.26 3.79 11.88
CA HIS A 28 1.00 3.05 11.98
C HIS A 28 1.89 3.44 10.79
N GLU A 29 3.08 3.97 11.09
CA GLU A 29 4.01 4.58 10.12
C GLU A 29 4.31 3.66 8.93
N ILE A 30 4.32 2.34 9.14
CA ILE A 30 4.64 1.33 8.13
C ILE A 30 3.61 1.21 7.01
N TYR A 31 2.32 1.51 7.26
CA TYR A 31 1.28 1.43 6.22
C TYR A 31 1.13 2.75 5.45
N ARG A 32 1.77 3.82 5.93
CA ARG A 32 1.62 5.16 5.37
C ARG A 32 2.34 5.27 4.03
N ALA A 33 1.62 5.73 3.02
CA ALA A 33 2.17 6.00 1.70
C ALA A 33 3.26 7.11 1.75
N PRO A 34 4.24 7.09 0.83
CA PRO A 34 5.36 8.03 0.83
C PRO A 34 4.98 9.50 0.69
N GLU A 35 3.90 9.77 -0.04
CA GLU A 35 3.31 11.10 -0.20
C GLU A 35 2.55 11.56 1.05
N CYS A 36 2.20 10.65 1.96
CA CYS A 36 1.40 10.94 3.14
C CYS A 36 2.23 11.28 4.39
N GLY A 37 3.56 11.27 4.33
CA GLY A 37 4.39 11.66 5.46
C GLY A 37 5.18 12.92 5.19
N ASP A 38 5.72 13.50 6.28
CA ASP A 38 6.32 14.83 6.35
C ASP A 38 7.56 14.97 5.46
N LYS A 39 7.37 15.14 4.15
CA LYS A 39 8.40 15.71 3.31
C LYS A 39 8.38 17.21 3.53
N THR A 40 9.08 17.65 4.58
CA THR A 40 10.12 18.70 4.58
C THR A 40 10.18 19.42 5.92
N SER A 41 11.40 19.46 6.47
CA SER A 41 11.84 20.36 7.53
C SER A 41 11.86 21.84 7.11
N SER A 42 10.89 22.28 6.31
CA SER A 42 10.68 23.68 5.96
C SER A 42 9.44 24.16 6.70
N VAL A 43 9.64 25.14 7.58
CA VAL A 43 8.62 25.76 8.45
C VAL A 43 7.38 26.23 7.67
N GLU A 44 7.48 26.39 6.35
CA GLU A 44 6.40 26.83 5.45
C GLU A 44 5.49 25.71 4.90
N GLN A 45 5.86 24.42 5.00
CA GLN A 45 5.01 23.30 4.52
C GLN A 45 4.20 22.58 5.60
N LYS A 46 4.39 22.93 6.88
CA LYS A 46 3.59 22.41 8.01
C LYS A 46 2.09 22.77 7.94
N SER A 47 1.70 23.65 7.04
CA SER A 47 0.35 24.22 6.95
C SER A 47 -0.50 23.62 5.84
N LYS A 48 0.00 22.66 5.04
CA LYS A 48 -0.78 22.05 3.96
C LYS A 48 -1.32 20.69 4.39
N PRO A 49 -2.65 20.48 4.36
CA PRO A 49 -3.24 19.20 4.70
C PRO A 49 -2.70 18.10 3.79
N VAL A 50 -2.14 17.06 4.40
CA VAL A 50 -1.72 15.84 3.69
C VAL A 50 -2.96 15.19 3.12
N LYS A 51 -3.14 15.28 1.80
CA LYS A 51 -4.29 14.66 1.12
C LYS A 51 -4.11 13.15 1.12
N VAL A 52 -4.93 12.46 1.90
CA VAL A 52 -5.02 11.00 1.87
C VAL A 52 -6.00 10.61 0.76
N GLY A 53 -5.46 10.14 -0.37
CA GLY A 53 -6.24 9.71 -1.53
C GLY A 53 -6.33 8.19 -1.66
N THR A 54 -7.15 7.73 -2.61
CA THR A 54 -7.30 6.29 -2.94
C THR A 54 -5.97 5.62 -3.30
N LYS A 55 -5.02 6.35 -3.91
CA LYS A 55 -3.68 5.83 -4.20
C LYS A 55 -2.87 5.50 -2.94
N ALA A 56 -3.07 6.24 -1.84
CA ALA A 56 -2.43 5.95 -0.56
C ALA A 56 -3.02 4.67 0.07
N ASP A 57 -4.32 4.44 -0.10
CA ASP A 57 -4.98 3.21 0.32
C ASP A 57 -4.43 1.99 -0.47
N ILE A 58 -4.16 2.15 -1.78
CA ILE A 58 -3.51 1.11 -2.60
C ILE A 58 -2.09 0.78 -2.14
N PHE A 59 -1.30 1.77 -1.72
CA PHE A 59 0.01 1.52 -1.12
C PHE A 59 -0.11 0.73 0.19
N SER A 60 -1.03 1.17 1.06
CA SER A 60 -1.32 0.50 2.34
C SER A 60 -1.70 -0.98 2.12
N LEU A 61 -2.53 -1.24 1.11
CA LEU A 61 -2.89 -2.59 0.68
C LEU A 61 -1.67 -3.39 0.22
N GLY A 62 -0.73 -2.76 -0.50
CA GLY A 62 0.53 -3.38 -0.90
C GLY A 62 1.37 -3.83 0.29
N VAL A 63 1.44 -3.00 1.35
CA VAL A 63 2.15 -3.33 2.59
C VAL A 63 1.48 -4.51 3.31
N ILE A 64 0.15 -4.51 3.40
CA ILE A 64 -0.62 -5.63 3.99
C ILE A 64 -0.38 -6.93 3.21
N LEU A 65 -0.47 -6.88 1.88
CA LEU A 65 -0.23 -8.05 1.04
C LEU A 65 1.21 -8.57 1.18
N ALA A 66 2.20 -7.65 1.25
CA ALA A 66 3.58 -8.03 1.50
C ALA A 66 3.77 -8.70 2.86
N GLN A 67 3.09 -8.24 3.91
CA GLN A 67 3.12 -8.90 5.23
C GLN A 67 2.51 -10.31 5.20
N LEU A 68 1.45 -10.52 4.42
CA LEU A 68 0.84 -11.84 4.26
C LEU A 68 1.77 -12.81 3.52
N VAL A 69 2.46 -12.35 2.48
CA VAL A 69 3.33 -13.19 1.64
C VAL A 69 4.73 -13.37 2.25
N HIS A 70 5.21 -12.36 2.99
CA HIS A 70 6.54 -12.31 3.56
C HIS A 70 6.49 -12.11 5.09
N SER A 71 5.67 -12.93 5.76
CA SER A 71 5.39 -12.81 7.20
C SER A 71 6.59 -12.98 8.14
N MET A 72 7.71 -13.49 7.62
CA MET A 72 8.95 -13.73 8.36
C MET A 72 9.99 -12.60 8.19
N GLU A 73 9.67 -11.56 7.42
CA GLU A 73 10.56 -10.41 7.25
C GLU A 73 10.50 -9.49 8.47
N ASP A 74 11.63 -8.83 8.75
CA ASP A 74 11.71 -7.88 9.84
C ASP A 74 10.87 -6.61 9.56
N LEU A 75 10.28 -6.02 10.60
CA LEU A 75 9.48 -4.79 10.50
C LEU A 75 10.24 -3.63 9.84
N SER A 76 11.57 -3.58 9.99
CA SER A 76 12.43 -2.59 9.32
C SER A 76 12.38 -2.68 7.80
N VAL A 77 12.16 -3.87 7.23
CA VAL A 77 12.00 -4.05 5.78
C VAL A 77 10.73 -3.35 5.31
N PHE A 78 9.63 -3.51 6.05
CA PHE A 78 8.36 -2.86 5.75
C PHE A 78 8.44 -1.34 5.95
N LYS A 79 9.16 -0.86 6.98
CA LYS A 79 9.43 0.58 7.16
C LYS A 79 10.20 1.17 5.97
N GLY A 80 11.17 0.43 5.44
CA GLY A 80 11.98 0.83 4.29
C GLY A 80 11.21 0.92 2.96
N LEU A 81 10.01 0.33 2.84
CA LEU A 81 9.21 0.36 1.61
C LEU A 81 8.85 1.77 1.17
N ARG A 82 8.62 2.67 2.13
CA ARG A 82 8.26 4.06 1.87
C ARG A 82 9.42 4.86 1.26
N GLU A 83 10.65 4.48 1.55
CA GLU A 83 11.85 5.24 1.17
C GLU A 83 12.55 4.64 -0.03
N THR A 84 12.68 3.31 -0.03
CA THR A 84 13.50 2.55 -0.98
C THR A 84 12.68 1.68 -1.92
N GLY A 85 11.36 1.59 -1.68
CA GLY A 85 10.46 0.74 -2.45
C GLY A 85 10.66 -0.75 -2.15
N MET A 86 10.14 -1.59 -3.04
CA MET A 86 10.11 -3.04 -2.81
C MET A 86 11.50 -3.70 -2.95
N PRO A 87 11.92 -4.57 -2.01
CA PRO A 87 13.15 -5.34 -2.10
C PRO A 87 13.25 -6.16 -3.38
N ALA A 88 14.44 -6.19 -3.99
CA ALA A 88 14.67 -6.90 -5.26
C ALA A 88 14.36 -8.42 -5.16
N LYS A 89 14.58 -9.03 -4.00
CA LYS A 89 14.27 -10.44 -3.74
C LYS A 89 12.78 -10.77 -3.89
N TRP A 90 11.88 -9.83 -3.57
CA TRP A 90 10.44 -10.05 -3.64
C TRP A 90 9.90 -9.96 -5.08
N LYS A 91 10.60 -9.25 -5.98
CA LYS A 91 10.20 -9.09 -7.39
C LYS A 91 10.05 -10.41 -8.14
N LYS A 92 10.78 -11.45 -7.72
CA LYS A 92 10.81 -12.76 -8.38
C LYS A 92 9.73 -13.73 -7.87
N GLY A 93 9.01 -13.38 -6.81
CA GLY A 93 7.95 -14.23 -6.25
C GLY A 93 6.64 -14.16 -7.05
N LEU A 94 5.71 -15.08 -6.79
CA LEU A 94 4.40 -15.14 -7.44
C LEU A 94 3.64 -13.80 -7.39
N TYR A 95 3.67 -13.12 -6.24
CA TYR A 95 3.04 -11.82 -6.03
C TYR A 95 3.96 -10.63 -6.35
N GLY A 96 5.20 -10.87 -6.77
CA GLY A 96 6.21 -9.85 -7.05
C GLY A 96 5.74 -8.79 -8.07
N PRO A 97 5.15 -9.18 -9.22
CA PRO A 97 4.63 -8.22 -10.19
C PRO A 97 3.53 -7.31 -9.63
N VAL A 98 2.59 -7.87 -8.86
CA VAL A 98 1.51 -7.11 -8.22
C VAL A 98 2.08 -6.18 -7.16
N LEU A 99 2.86 -6.71 -6.21
CA LEU A 99 3.48 -5.92 -5.16
C LEU A 99 4.33 -4.77 -5.70
N THR A 100 5.02 -4.98 -6.84
CA THR A 100 5.77 -3.92 -7.51
C THR A 100 4.88 -2.73 -7.88
N LYS A 101 3.68 -2.97 -8.40
CA LYS A 101 2.75 -1.91 -8.79
C LYS A 101 2.13 -1.19 -7.60
N LEU A 102 1.72 -1.93 -6.55
CA LEU A 102 1.10 -1.33 -5.36
C LEU A 102 2.10 -0.49 -4.55
N LEU A 103 3.35 -0.95 -4.46
CA LEU A 103 4.41 -0.32 -3.64
C LEU A 103 5.26 0.69 -4.42
N THR A 104 4.82 1.13 -5.60
CA THR A 104 5.50 2.20 -6.35
C THR A 104 5.46 3.51 -5.55
N LEU A 105 6.60 4.22 -5.53
CA LEU A 105 6.73 5.47 -4.77
C LEU A 105 5.89 6.61 -5.36
N ASN A 106 5.72 6.64 -6.68
CA ASN A 106 4.85 7.58 -7.35
C ASN A 106 3.39 7.10 -7.29
N PRO A 107 2.45 7.88 -6.72
CA PRO A 107 1.05 7.45 -6.56
C PRO A 107 0.32 7.24 -7.89
N GLU A 108 0.66 7.99 -8.94
CA GLU A 108 -0.02 7.90 -10.24
C GLU A 108 0.22 6.56 -10.94
N ASP A 109 1.39 5.95 -10.71
CA ASP A 109 1.76 4.64 -11.29
C ASP A 109 1.09 3.46 -10.59
N ARG A 110 0.44 3.69 -9.43
CA ARG A 110 -0.29 2.63 -8.73
C ARG A 110 -1.62 2.37 -9.45
N PRO A 111 -2.08 1.12 -9.56
CA PRO A 111 -3.37 0.83 -10.19
C PRO A 111 -4.53 1.39 -9.37
N CYS A 112 -5.70 1.55 -9.98
CA CYS A 112 -6.93 1.66 -9.21
C CYS A 112 -7.38 0.28 -8.69
N ALA A 113 -8.32 0.28 -7.74
CA ALA A 113 -8.81 -0.97 -7.15
C ALA A 113 -9.45 -1.91 -8.20
N ALA A 114 -10.12 -1.38 -9.22
CA ALA A 114 -10.76 -2.18 -10.26
C ALA A 114 -9.72 -2.90 -11.14
N GLU A 115 -8.64 -2.22 -11.52
CA GLU A 115 -7.53 -2.83 -12.26
C GLU A 115 -6.84 -3.92 -11.45
N LEU A 116 -6.67 -3.68 -10.14
CA LEU A 116 -6.03 -4.65 -9.25
C LEU A 116 -6.83 -5.96 -9.14
N VAL A 117 -8.16 -5.90 -9.08
CA VAL A 117 -9.01 -7.11 -9.05
C VAL A 117 -8.75 -7.99 -10.26
N LEU A 118 -8.75 -7.39 -11.46
CA LEU A 118 -8.49 -8.10 -12.71
C LEU A 118 -7.10 -8.75 -12.73
N GLU A 119 -6.09 -8.06 -12.20
CA GLU A 119 -4.73 -8.61 -12.13
C GLU A 119 -4.63 -9.82 -11.20
N ILE A 120 -5.28 -9.78 -10.04
CA ILE A 120 -5.27 -10.89 -9.07
C ILE A 120 -6.01 -12.11 -9.64
N GLU A 121 -7.15 -11.91 -10.30
CA GLU A 121 -7.91 -12.99 -10.95
C GLU A 121 -7.10 -13.67 -12.07
N ASN A 122 -6.37 -12.89 -12.86
CA ASN A 122 -5.48 -13.40 -13.90
C ASN A 122 -4.31 -14.21 -13.33
N LEU A 123 -3.74 -13.79 -12.20
CA LEU A 123 -2.69 -14.56 -11.51
C LEU A 123 -3.20 -15.89 -10.94
N GLN A 124 -4.42 -15.90 -10.39
CA GLN A 124 -5.05 -17.14 -9.91
C GLN A 124 -5.35 -18.10 -11.06
N SER A 125 -5.76 -17.57 -12.22
CA SER A 125 -6.04 -18.37 -13.41
C SER A 125 -4.78 -18.96 -14.06
N SER A 126 -3.66 -18.24 -14.03
CA SER A 126 -2.38 -18.71 -14.57
C SER A 126 -1.62 -19.68 -13.63
N GLY A 127 -1.88 -19.62 -12.32
CA GLY A 127 -1.34 -20.58 -11.34
C GLY A 127 -2.07 -21.93 -11.29
N GLY A 128 -3.24 -22.05 -11.92
CA GLY A 128 -4.10 -23.24 -11.88
C GLY A 128 -3.80 -24.34 -12.90
N ALA A 129 -2.88 -24.13 -13.85
CA ALA A 129 -2.65 -25.06 -14.96
C ALA A 129 -1.70 -26.25 -14.66
N SER A 130 -1.23 -26.40 -13.41
CA SER A 130 -0.23 -27.43 -13.04
C SER A 130 -0.69 -28.32 -11.89
N SER A 131 -1.86 -28.97 -11.98
CA SER A 131 -2.14 -30.17 -11.17
C SER A 131 -3.37 -30.96 -11.67
N SER A 132 -3.22 -31.71 -12.77
CA SER A 132 -4.00 -32.94 -12.98
C SER A 132 -3.30 -33.82 -14.02
N GLY A 133 -2.43 -34.69 -13.53
CA GLY A 133 -1.66 -35.60 -14.37
C GLY A 133 -0.96 -36.66 -13.52
N HIS A 134 -1.74 -37.44 -12.78
CA HIS A 134 -1.37 -38.79 -12.34
C HIS A 134 -2.64 -39.64 -12.28
#